data_AF-A0A1W1BXF1-F1
#
_entry.id   AF-A0A1W1BXF1-F1
#
_cell.length_a   1.000
_cell.length_b   1.000
_cell.length_c   1.000
_cell.angle_alpha   90.00
_cell.angle_beta   90.00
_cell.angle_gamma   90.00
#
_symmetry.space_group_name_H-M   'P 1'
#
loop_
_entity.id
_entity.type
_entity.pdbx_description
1 polymer ?
#
loop_
_entity_poly.entity_id
_entity_poly.type
_entity_poly.pdbx_seq_one_letter_code
_entity_poly.pdbx_strand_id
1 'polypeptide(L)'
;MKKIFKLREGDKHPDRIIEKIKHQLRKYLKREKKKKIQVTNSFYDFNCRFGKDEESSKEVSFNEIIQLLDKTREDDWRECYIEIVAVIREKSLQEQDTE
;
A
#
# COMPACT_ATOMS: atom_id res chain seq x y z
N MET A 1 5.76 -2.17 6.39
CA MET A 1 6.19 -3.17 5.38
C MET A 1 6.83 -2.42 4.23
N LYS A 2 8.10 -2.68 3.92
CA LYS A 2 8.77 -2.19 2.72
C LYS A 2 9.24 -3.39 1.92
N LYS A 3 8.83 -3.51 0.66
CA LYS A 3 9.22 -4.65 -0.16
C LYS A 3 9.14 -4.34 -1.65
N ILE A 4 10.15 -4.81 -2.38
CA ILE A 4 10.11 -4.89 -3.84
C ILE A 4 9.44 -6.21 -4.22
N PHE A 5 8.37 -6.10 -5.01
CA PHE A 5 7.62 -7.23 -5.52
C PHE A 5 7.97 -7.44 -6.99
N LYS A 6 8.42 -8.65 -7.32
CA LYS A 6 8.64 -9.05 -8.71
C LYS A 6 7.30 -9.46 -9.31
N LEU A 7 6.82 -8.67 -10.27
CA LEU A 7 5.57 -8.91 -11.02
C LEU A 7 5.76 -10.00 -12.08
N ARG A 8 6.99 -10.16 -12.57
CA ARG A 8 7.42 -11.29 -13.40
C ARG A 8 8.49 -12.08 -12.68
N GLU A 9 8.09 -13.20 -12.09
CA GLU A 9 9.02 -14.18 -11.53
C GLU A 9 8.76 -15.55 -12.15
N GLY A 10 9.58 -15.90 -13.15
CA GLY A 10 9.53 -17.19 -13.84
C GLY A 10 8.23 -17.40 -14.63
N ASP A 11 7.68 -18.61 -14.56
CA ASP A 11 6.50 -19.10 -15.31
C ASP A 11 5.15 -18.78 -14.63
N LYS A 12 5.12 -17.79 -13.73
CA LYS A 12 3.87 -17.42 -13.03
C LYS A 12 3.16 -16.32 -13.78
N HIS A 13 1.85 -16.50 -13.99
CA HIS A 13 1.00 -15.45 -14.55
C HIS A 13 1.04 -14.17 -13.68
N PRO A 14 1.29 -12.99 -14.31
CA PRO A 14 1.41 -11.71 -13.60
C PRO A 14 0.14 -11.37 -12.82
N ASP A 15 -1.03 -11.75 -13.33
CA ASP A 15 -2.32 -11.64 -12.65
C ASP A 15 -2.33 -12.22 -11.24
N ARG A 16 -1.87 -13.48 -11.11
CA ARG A 16 -1.84 -14.17 -9.81
C ARG A 16 -0.84 -13.51 -8.86
N ILE A 17 0.23 -12.93 -9.37
CA ILE A 17 1.22 -12.22 -8.56
C ILE A 17 0.59 -10.92 -8.03
N ILE A 18 -0.07 -10.15 -8.89
CA ILE A 18 -0.77 -8.92 -8.50
C ILE A 18 -1.86 -9.20 -7.47
N GLU A 19 -2.69 -10.23 -7.66
CA GLU A 19 -3.68 -10.63 -6.68
C GLU A 19 -3.07 -11.00 -5.33
N LYS A 20 -1.94 -11.72 -5.33
CA LYS A 20 -1.19 -12.04 -4.11
C LYS A 20 -0.71 -10.78 -3.41
N ILE A 21 -0.18 -9.82 -4.15
CA ILE A 21 0.23 -8.52 -3.61
C ILE A 21 -0.98 -7.84 -2.97
N LYS A 22 -2.07 -7.63 -3.71
CA LYS A 22 -3.32 -7.02 -3.20
C LYS A 22 -3.81 -7.71 -1.91
N HIS A 23 -3.77 -9.05 -1.87
CA HIS A 23 -4.15 -9.81 -0.69
C HIS A 23 -3.19 -9.56 0.50
N GLN A 24 -1.88 -9.54 0.27
CA GLN A 24 -0.90 -9.21 1.31
C GLN A 24 -1.10 -7.80 1.87
N LEU A 25 -1.32 -6.80 1.00
CA LEU A 25 -1.56 -5.43 1.45
C LEU A 25 -2.82 -5.37 2.34
N ARG A 26 -3.94 -5.95 1.91
CA ARG A 26 -5.19 -6.03 2.70
C ARG A 26 -4.97 -6.74 4.04
N LYS A 27 -4.21 -7.83 4.05
CA LYS A 27 -3.88 -8.58 5.28
C LYS A 27 -3.05 -7.74 6.24
N TYR A 28 -2.10 -6.96 5.71
CA TYR A 28 -1.29 -6.04 6.51
C TYR A 28 -2.15 -4.92 7.13
N LEU A 29 -2.97 -4.23 6.33
CA LEU A 29 -3.89 -3.19 6.83
C LEU A 29 -4.82 -3.73 7.92
N LYS A 30 -5.42 -4.91 7.70
CA LYS A 30 -6.30 -5.55 8.71
C LYS A 30 -5.56 -5.89 10.00
N ARG A 31 -4.30 -6.33 9.92
CA ARG A 31 -3.49 -6.68 11.09
C ARG A 31 -3.14 -5.45 11.91
N GLU A 32 -2.75 -4.36 11.26
CA GLU A 32 -2.41 -3.10 11.92
C GLU A 32 -3.65 -2.45 12.55
N LYS A 33 -4.78 -2.38 11.83
CA LYS A 33 -6.05 -1.86 12.38
C LYS A 33 -6.60 -2.65 13.57
N LYS A 34 -6.24 -3.93 13.70
CA LYS A 34 -6.64 -4.79 14.83
C LYS A 34 -5.83 -4.54 16.10
N LYS A 35 -4.70 -3.82 16.02
CA LYS A 35 -3.93 -3.49 17.22
C LYS A 35 -4.75 -2.52 18.07
N LYS A 36 -4.75 -2.74 19.39
CA LYS A 36 -5.43 -1.85 20.32
C LYS A 36 -4.66 -0.53 20.38
N ILE A 37 -5.32 0.56 20.01
CA ILE A 37 -4.82 1.91 20.26
C ILE A 37 -5.13 2.22 21.72
N GLN A 38 -4.09 2.45 22.53
CA GLN A 38 -4.25 2.82 23.94
C GLN A 38 -4.44 4.33 24.14
N VAL A 39 -4.30 5.12 23.08
CA VAL A 39 -4.39 6.58 23.09
C VAL A 39 -5.81 7.03 22.74
N THR A 40 -6.42 7.80 23.62
CA THR A 40 -7.72 8.46 23.36
C THR A 40 -7.53 9.48 22.25
N ASN A 41 -8.38 9.44 21.22
CA ASN A 41 -8.38 10.35 20.06
C ASN A 41 -7.31 10.11 18.98
N SER A 42 -6.69 8.93 18.91
CA SER A 42 -5.79 8.58 17.79
C SER A 42 -6.39 7.57 16.82
N PHE A 43 -5.96 7.61 15.56
CA PHE A 43 -6.30 6.62 14.54
C PHE A 43 -5.04 6.09 13.85
N TYR A 44 -5.15 4.88 13.28
CA TYR A 44 -4.12 4.34 12.39
C TYR A 44 -4.24 4.98 11.02
N ASP A 45 -3.26 5.79 10.67
CA ASP A 45 -3.03 6.27 9.32
C ASP A 45 -2.00 5.36 8.62
N PHE A 46 -2.09 5.28 7.30
CA PHE A 46 -1.28 4.36 6.50
C PHE A 46 -0.55 5.13 5.40
N ASN A 47 0.71 5.47 5.66
CA ASN A 47 1.57 6.04 4.64
C ASN A 47 1.89 4.95 3.63
N CYS A 48 1.39 5.12 2.42
CA CYS A 48 1.50 4.17 1.32
C CYS A 48 2.38 4.81 0.24
N ARG A 49 3.38 4.08 -0.26
CA ARG A 49 4.23 4.51 -1.36
C ARG A 49 4.33 3.43 -2.42
N PHE A 50 4.36 3.85 -3.68
CA PHE A 50 4.44 2.97 -4.84
C PHE A 50 5.38 3.55 -5.88
N GLY A 51 6.22 2.70 -6.46
CA GLY A 51 7.15 3.09 -7.52
C GLY A 51 7.74 1.89 -8.25
N LYS A 52 8.65 2.14 -9.19
CA LYS A 52 9.49 1.07 -9.75
C LYS A 52 10.52 0.61 -8.72
N ASP A 53 11.03 1.57 -7.97
CA ASP A 53 12.13 1.45 -7.01
C ASP A 53 11.87 2.42 -5.83
N GLU A 54 12.72 2.36 -4.81
CA GLU A 54 12.55 3.17 -3.59
C GLU A 54 12.69 4.68 -3.88
N GLU A 55 13.56 5.08 -4.82
CA GLU A 55 13.79 6.48 -5.17
C GLU A 55 12.68 7.05 -6.05
N SER A 56 12.17 6.26 -7.00
CA SER A 56 11.02 6.63 -7.85
C SER A 56 9.67 6.42 -7.18
N SER A 57 9.65 5.95 -5.94
CA SER A 57 8.42 5.73 -5.18
C SER A 57 7.77 7.05 -4.78
N LYS A 58 6.47 7.15 -5.08
CA LYS A 58 5.64 8.30 -4.72
C LYS A 58 4.70 7.93 -3.60
N GLU A 59 4.43 8.89 -2.70
CA GLU A 59 3.33 8.75 -1.75
C GLU A 59 2.00 8.74 -2.50
N VAL A 60 1.25 7.68 -2.30
CA VAL A 60 -0.01 7.40 -2.99
C VAL A 60 -1.00 6.80 -2.00
N SER A 61 -2.29 6.90 -2.29
CA SER A 61 -3.31 6.25 -1.46
C SER A 61 -3.35 4.73 -1.70
N PHE A 62 -3.97 3.98 -0.78
CA PHE A 62 -4.17 2.54 -0.98
C PHE A 62 -4.95 2.22 -2.26
N ASN A 63 -5.95 3.05 -2.60
CA ASN A 63 -6.74 2.86 -3.82
C ASN A 63 -5.90 3.10 -5.07
N GLU A 64 -5.03 4.11 -5.05
CA GLU A 64 -4.07 4.36 -6.12
C GLU A 64 -3.07 3.21 -6.28
N ILE A 65 -2.60 2.57 -5.19
CA ILE A 65 -1.76 1.37 -5.31
C ILE A 65 -2.48 0.28 -6.11
N ILE A 66 -3.77 0.05 -5.86
CA ILE A 66 -4.55 -0.94 -6.61
C ILE A 66 -4.61 -0.57 -8.09
N GLN A 67 -4.92 0.69 -8.41
CA GLN A 67 -4.98 1.17 -9.79
C GLN A 67 -3.62 1.12 -10.50
N LEU A 68 -2.55 1.51 -9.81
CA LEU A 68 -1.19 1.47 -10.33
C LEU A 68 -0.74 0.03 -10.55
N LEU A 69 -1.03 -0.89 -9.63
CA LEU A 69 -0.77 -2.33 -9.83
C LEU A 69 -1.44 -2.86 -11.09
N ASP A 70 -2.69 -2.46 -11.34
CA ASP A 70 -3.41 -2.85 -12.56
C ASP A 70 -2.77 -2.21 -13.81
N LYS A 71 -2.30 -0.96 -13.74
CA LYS A 71 -1.52 -0.35 -14.84
C LYS A 71 -0.18 -1.03 -15.08
N THR A 72 0.56 -1.36 -14.01
CA THR A 72 1.86 -2.06 -14.14
C THR A 72 1.72 -3.43 -14.78
N ARG A 73 0.52 -4.03 -14.72
CA ARG A 73 0.18 -5.26 -15.44
C ARG A 73 0.10 -5.03 -16.94
N GLU A 74 -0.59 -3.97 -17.36
CA GLU A 74 -0.75 -3.58 -18.76
C GLU A 74 0.58 -3.14 -19.36
N ASP A 75 1.37 -2.38 -18.58
CA ASP A 75 2.71 -1.90 -18.95
C ASP A 75 3.80 -2.98 -18.83
N ASP A 76 3.43 -4.20 -18.43
CA ASP A 76 4.32 -5.36 -18.37
C ASP A 76 5.59 -5.16 -17.50
N TRP A 77 5.42 -4.46 -16.37
CA TRP A 77 6.52 -4.18 -15.45
C TRP A 77 7.10 -5.47 -14.86
N ARG A 78 8.42 -5.48 -14.66
CA ARG A 78 9.12 -6.63 -14.09
C ARG A 78 9.03 -6.67 -12.56
N GLU A 79 9.08 -5.50 -11.94
CA GLU A 79 9.02 -5.33 -10.50
C GLU A 79 8.44 -3.98 -10.12
N CYS A 80 7.94 -3.88 -8.89
CA CYS A 80 7.44 -2.65 -8.29
C CYS A 80 7.81 -2.59 -6.81
N TYR A 81 8.17 -1.40 -6.35
CA TYR A 81 8.36 -1.09 -4.94
C TYR A 81 7.02 -0.74 -4.29
N ILE A 82 6.73 -1.36 -3.16
CA ILE A 82 5.58 -1.02 -2.33
C ILE A 82 6.00 -0.87 -0.88
N GLU A 83 5.65 0.28 -0.32
CA GLU A 83 5.83 0.59 1.08
C GLU A 83 4.48 0.93 1.73
N ILE A 84 4.19 0.29 2.85
CA ILE A 84 3.04 0.62 3.71
C ILE A 84 3.55 0.73 5.13
N VAL A 85 3.47 1.92 5.71
CA VAL A 85 3.85 2.20 7.10
C VAL A 85 2.61 2.61 7.87
N ALA A 86 2.27 1.84 8.91
CA ALA A 86 1.22 2.20 9.83
C ALA A 86 1.78 3.22 10.83
N VAL A 87 1.18 4.39 10.87
CA VAL A 87 1.50 5.47 11.80
C VAL A 87 0.28 5.81 12.63
N ILE A 88 0.48 6.07 13.91
CA ILE A 88 -0.58 6.53 14.79
C ILE A 88 -0.62 8.05 14.61
N ARG A 89 -1.73 8.58 14.09
CA ARG A 89 -1.98 10.01 14.08
C ARG A 89 -2.97 10.37 15.16
N GLU A 90 -2.67 11.43 15.89
CA GLU A 90 -3.64 12.07 16.76
C GLU A 90 -4.63 12.85 15.89
N LYS A 91 -5.92 12.66 16.17
CA LYS A 91 -6.97 13.49 15.60
C LYS A 91 -6.92 14.83 16.34
N SER A 92 -6.05 15.74 15.89
CA SER A 92 -6.23 17.15 16.18
C SER A 92 -7.52 17.61 15.50
N LEU A 93 -8.26 18.51 16.15
CA LEU A 93 -9.58 18.99 15.74
C LEU A 93 -9.61 19.81 14.43
N GLN A 94 -8.71 19.58 13.47
CA GLN A 94 -8.74 20.30 12.21
C GLN A 94 -9.50 19.52 11.14
N GLU A 95 -10.58 20.19 10.72
CA GLU A 95 -11.50 19.90 9.64
C GLU A 95 -10.85 19.19 8.46
N GLN A 96 -11.49 18.11 8.02
CA GLN A 96 -11.44 17.75 6.60
C GLN A 96 -12.83 18.00 6.06
N ASP A 97 -13.03 19.23 5.58
CA ASP A 97 -13.98 19.51 4.50
C ASP A 97 -13.88 18.39 3.47
N THR A 98 -14.95 17.64 3.33
CA THR A 98 -15.21 16.87 2.11
C THR A 98 -16.33 17.63 1.42
N GLU A 99 -15.94 18.30 0.33
CA GLU A 99 -16.75 18.98 -0.67
C GLU A 99 -17.95 18.14 -1.16
#